data_AF-A0A432FUN4-F1
#
_entry.id   AF-A0A432FUN4-F1
#
_cell.length_a   1.000
_cell.length_b   1.000
_cell.length_c   1.000
_cell.angle_alpha   90.00
_cell.angle_beta   90.00
_cell.angle_gamma   90.00
#
_symmetry.space_group_name_H-M   'P 1'
#
loop_
_entity.id
_entity.type
_entity.pdbx_description
1 polymer ?
#
loop_
_entity_poly.entity_id
_entity_poly.type
_entity_poly.pdbx_seq_one_letter_code
_entity_poly.pdbx_strand_id
1 'polypeptide(L)' 'MPTIFRLGPYRFFFYAGDRDEPLHVHVERDDNIAKFWVDPVRLQRSGGFGRH' A
#
# COMPACT_ATOMS: atom_id res chain seq x y z
N MET A 1 8.64 -7.96 -5.55
CA MET A 1 8.23 -6.64 -6.09
C MET A 1 9.24 -5.60 -5.68
N PRO A 2 9.61 -4.67 -6.57
CA PRO A 2 10.51 -3.59 -6.21
C PRO A 2 9.82 -2.64 -5.22
N THR A 3 10.57 -2.24 -4.19
CA THR A 3 10.16 -1.19 -3.25
C THR A 3 10.46 0.15 -3.90
N ILE A 4 9.44 0.99 -4.05
CA ILE A 4 9.60 2.32 -4.65
C ILE A 4 10.05 3.36 -3.63
N PHE A 5 9.70 3.18 -2.36
CA PHE A 5 10.01 4.11 -1.29
C PHE A 5 9.98 3.41 0.06
N ARG A 6 10.81 3.86 1.00
CA ARG A 6 10.84 3.34 2.36
C ARG A 6 10.96 4.49 3.34
N LEU A 7 10.04 4.54 4.31
CA LEU A 7 10.01 5.55 5.36
C LEU A 7 10.00 4.83 6.72
N GLY A 8 11.17 4.75 7.36
CA GLY A 8 11.34 3.97 8.58
C GLY A 8 10.91 2.49 8.37
N PRO A 9 9.97 1.95 9.18
CA PRO A 9 9.49 0.58 9.06
C PRO A 9 8.45 0.38 7.93
N TYR A 10 8.02 1.45 7.25
CA TYR A 10 7.00 1.38 6.21
C TYR A 10 7.63 1.21 4.82
N ARG A 11 7.16 0.21 4.08
CA ARG A 11 7.62 -0.12 2.73
C ARG A 11 6.52 0.16 1.71
N PHE A 12 6.82 0.99 0.71
CA PHE A 12 5.91 1.32 -0.37
C PHE A 12 6.29 0.55 -1.63
N PHE A 13 5.32 -0.09 -2.30
CA PHE A 13 5.57 -0.88 -3.50
C PHE A 13 4.33 -0.99 -4.38
N PHE A 14 4.55 -1.33 -5.65
CA PHE A 14 3.50 -1.62 -6.62
C PHE A 14 3.43 -3.12 -6.88
N TYR A 15 2.20 -3.65 -6.97
CA TYR A 15 1.97 -5.02 -7.41
C TYR A 15 1.85 -5.03 -8.94
N ALA A 16 2.73 -5.74 -9.64
CA ALA A 16 2.65 -5.88 -11.10
C ALA A 16 1.41 -6.67 -11.59
N GLY A 17 0.67 -7.30 -10.67
CA GLY A 17 -0.54 -8.09 -10.96
C GLY A 17 -1.85 -7.30 -10.93
N ASP A 18 -1.83 -6.04 -10.49
CA ASP A 18 -2.99 -5.17 -10.26
C ASP A 18 -3.58 -4.56 -11.57
N ARG A 19 -3.48 -5.30 -12.68
CA ARG A 19 -3.61 -4.88 -14.09
C ARG A 19 -4.65 -3.79 -14.39
N ASP A 20 -5.87 -3.94 -13.88
CA ASP A 20 -7.02 -3.10 -14.24
C ASP A 20 -7.47 -2.16 -13.10
N GLU A 21 -6.76 -2.16 -11.96
CA GLU A 21 -7.10 -1.28 -10.86
C GLU A 21 -6.55 0.13 -11.07
N PRO A 22 -7.28 1.18 -10.61
CA PRO A 22 -6.79 2.55 -10.62
C PRO A 22 -5.41 2.67 -9.95
N LEU A 23 -4.68 3.75 -10.27
CA LEU A 23 -3.35 3.98 -9.70
C LEU A 23 -3.39 3.90 -8.17
N HIS A 24 -2.65 2.95 -7.60
CA HIS A 24 -2.61 2.72 -6.15
C HIS A 24 -1.23 2.23 -5.71
N VAL A 25 -0.95 2.41 -4.43
CA VAL A 25 0.28 1.98 -3.77
C VAL A 25 -0.04 1.06 -2.61
N HIS A 26 0.79 0.03 -2.43
CA HIS A 26 0.74 -0.83 -1.25
C HIS A 26 1.76 -0.34 -0.23
N VAL A 27 1.35 -0.30 1.03
CA VAL A 27 2.16 0.08 2.19
C VAL A 27 2.21 -1.11 3.12
N GLU A 28 3.38 -1.69 3.31
CA GLU A 28 3.62 -2.80 4.24
C GLU A 28 4.40 -2.31 5.46
N ARG A 29 4.03 -2.81 6.63
CA ARG A 29 4.79 -2.70 7.88
C ARG A 29 4.62 -3.98 8.67
N ASP A 30 5.71 -4.70 8.90
CA ASP A 30 5.71 -6.00 9.58
C ASP A 30 4.69 -6.94 8.89
N ASP A 31 3.75 -7.54 9.64
CA ASP A 31 2.65 -8.36 9.10
C ASP A 31 1.43 -7.57 8.59
N ASN A 32 1.51 -6.23 8.57
CA ASN A 32 0.41 -5.35 8.20
C ASN A 32 0.59 -4.81 6.79
N ILE A 33 -0.50 -4.82 6.01
CA ILE A 33 -0.51 -4.33 4.63
C ILE A 33 -1.71 -3.42 4.43
N ALA A 34 -1.49 -2.25 3.87
CA ALA A 34 -2.50 -1.30 3.48
C ALA A 34 -2.39 -0.96 2.00
N LYS A 35 -3.53 -0.72 1.36
CA LYS A 35 -3.63 -0.30 -0.04
C LYS A 35 -4.28 1.07 -0.11
N PHE A 36 -3.64 1.97 -0.85
CA PHE A 36 -4.08 3.35 -1.02
C PHE A 36 -4.21 3.69 -2.49
N TRP A 37 -5.34 4.27 -2.88
CA TRP A 37 -5.49 4.95 -4.17
C TRP A 37 -4.60 6.20 -4.20
N VAL A 38 -4.10 6.56 -5.37
CA VAL A 38 -3.30 7.78 -5.59
C VAL A 38 -4.17 8.93 -6.07
N ASP A 39 -5.23 8.65 -6.84
CA ASP A 39 -6.13 9.67 -7.36
C ASP A 39 -7.61 9.26 -7.20
N PRO A 40 -8.37 9.91 -6.29
CA PRO A 40 -7.88 10.72 -5.18
C PRO A 40 -7.14 9.86 -4.14
N VAL A 41 -6.22 10.46 -3.37
CA VAL A 41 -5.51 9.74 -2.30
C VAL A 41 -6.49 9.25 -1.23
N ARG A 42 -6.76 7.94 -1.20
CA ARG A 42 -7.74 7.33 -0.28
C ARG A 42 -7.32 5.93 0.14
N LEU A 43 -7.57 5.59 1.40
CA LEU A 43 -7.41 4.23 1.90
C LEU A 43 -8.45 3.32 1.25
N GLN A 44 -8.00 2.29 0.52
CA GLN A 44 -8.86 1.22 0.00
C GLN A 44 -9.05 0.13 1.05
N ARG A 45 -7.94 -0.33 1.65
CA ARG A 45 -7.93 -1.43 2.60
C ARG A 45 -6.76 -1.31 3.56
N SER A 46 -7.00 -1.59 4.84
CA SER A 46 -5.95 -1.76 5.85
C SER A 46 -6.10 -3.13 6.51
N GLY A 47 -5.15 -4.03 6.29
CA GLY A 47 -5.04 -5.30 6.98
C GLY A 47 -4.04 -5.20 8.13
N GLY A 48 -4.48 -5.52 9.35
CA GLY A 48 -3.62 -5.59 10.53
C GLY A 48 -3.29 -4.26 11.21
N PHE A 49 -3.45 -3.12 10.52
CA PHE A 49 -3.42 -1.81 11.19
C PHE A 49 -4.61 -1.69 12.15
N GLY A 50 -4.33 -1.61 13.45
CA GLY A 50 -5.36 -1.52 14.48
C GLY A 50 -6.27 -0.30 14.26
N ARG A 51 -7.59 -0.52 14.36
CA ARG A 51 -8.58 0.57 14.41
C ARG A 51 -8.38 1.30 15.73
N HIS A 52 -7.85 2.51 15.68
CA HIS A 52 -7.81 3.41 16.84
C HIS A 52 -8.45 4.75 16.48
#